data_AF-A0AAE4TUE2-F1
#
_entry.id   AF-A0AAE4TUE2-F1
#
_cell.length_a   1.000
_cell.length_b   1.000
_cell.length_c   1.000
_cell.angle_alpha   90.00
_cell.angle_beta   90.00
_cell.angle_gamma   90.00
#
_symmetry.space_group_name_H-M   'P 1'
#
loop_
_entity.id
_entity.type
_entity.pdbx_description
1 polymer ?
#
loop_
_entity_poly.entity_id
_entity_poly.type
_entity_poly.pdbx_seq_one_letter_code
_entity_poly.pdbx_strand_id
1 'polypeptide(L)'
;MAILQSHIKEEFESLLEKSNEEFNNGNYNDSIVLLEEAWDIIPDPKGIYCEESYHLVKDIISTCFMVNDLKKAKEWADKIFLTGFARIDSGDKEFIAGKVSFELGDLETAKEFFSIANTKSEGRCFGNPKNTKYLKVLKS
;
A
#
# COMPACT_ATOMS: atom_id res chain seq x y z
N MET A 1 -17.27 10.74 1.19
CA MET A 1 -16.59 9.43 1.08
C MET A 1 -17.66 8.38 0.87
N ALA A 2 -17.49 7.47 -0.07
CA ALA A 2 -18.45 6.39 -0.28
C ALA A 2 -18.28 5.33 0.81
N ILE A 3 -19.34 4.55 1.05
CA ILE A 3 -19.33 3.39 1.95
C ILE A 3 -19.80 2.20 1.11
N LEU A 4 -19.18 1.04 1.32
CA LEU A 4 -19.63 -0.20 0.68
C LEU A 4 -21.08 -0.52 1.05
N GLN A 5 -21.81 -1.10 0.10
CA GLN A 5 -23.15 -1.64 0.40
C GLN A 5 -23.02 -2.80 1.41
N SER A 6 -24.04 -3.01 2.25
CA SER A 6 -23.94 -3.94 3.39
C SER A 6 -23.40 -5.32 3.02
N HIS A 7 -23.94 -5.95 1.97
CA HIS A 7 -23.50 -7.29 1.56
C HIS A 7 -22.04 -7.30 1.08
N ILE A 8 -21.60 -6.30 0.31
CA ILE A 8 -20.22 -6.17 -0.15
C ILE A 8 -19.30 -5.90 1.06
N LYS A 9 -19.76 -5.09 1.99
CA LYS A 9 -19.01 -4.75 3.20
C LYS A 9 -18.80 -5.99 4.08
N GLU A 10 -19.84 -6.78 4.31
CA GLU A 10 -19.76 -8.02 5.09
C GLU A 10 -18.81 -9.04 4.43
N GLU A 11 -18.89 -9.18 3.10
CA GLU A 11 -17.97 -10.04 2.35
C GLU A 11 -16.52 -9.55 2.42
N PHE A 12 -16.30 -8.24 2.26
CA PHE A 12 -14.99 -7.60 2.41
C PHE A 12 -14.39 -7.82 3.80
N GLU A 13 -15.16 -7.57 4.85
CA GLU A 13 -14.72 -7.78 6.23
C GLU A 13 -14.41 -9.26 6.51
N SER A 14 -15.19 -10.19 5.97
CA SER A 14 -14.91 -11.63 6.08
C SER A 14 -13.61 -12.04 5.39
N LEU A 15 -13.32 -11.49 4.20
CA LEU A 15 -12.06 -11.74 3.50
C LEU A 15 -10.86 -11.17 4.27
N LEU A 16 -11.00 -9.98 4.86
CA LEU A 16 -9.97 -9.41 5.72
C LEU A 16 -9.73 -10.24 6.99
N GLU A 17 -10.78 -10.74 7.63
CA GLU A 17 -10.65 -11.59 8.82
C GLU A 17 -9.86 -12.87 8.48
N LYS A 18 -10.25 -13.58 7.42
CA LYS A 18 -9.52 -14.77 6.94
C LYS A 18 -8.08 -14.44 6.55
N SER A 19 -7.85 -13.31 5.87
CA SER A 19 -6.49 -12.90 5.50
C SER A 19 -5.62 -12.66 6.74
N ASN A 20 -6.19 -12.05 7.78
CA ASN A 20 -5.50 -11.84 9.05
C ASN A 20 -5.21 -13.16 9.77
N GLU A 21 -6.12 -14.14 9.72
CA GLU A 21 -5.87 -15.49 10.24
C GLU A 21 -4.69 -16.15 9.51
N GLU A 22 -4.68 -16.15 8.18
CA GLU A 22 -3.58 -16.69 7.38
C GLU A 22 -2.25 -15.96 7.67
N PHE A 23 -2.29 -14.63 7.78
CA PHE A 23 -1.13 -13.81 8.13
C PHE A 23 -0.57 -14.20 9.51
N ASN A 24 -1.44 -14.34 10.52
CA ASN A 24 -1.05 -14.72 11.88
C ASN A 24 -0.47 -16.14 11.95
N ASN A 25 -0.92 -17.03 11.06
CA ASN A 25 -0.38 -18.39 10.91
C ASN A 25 0.93 -18.44 10.11
N GLY A 26 1.40 -17.30 9.56
CA GLY A 26 2.60 -17.22 8.72
C GLY A 26 2.37 -17.60 7.26
N ASN A 27 1.12 -17.82 6.86
CA ASN A 27 0.71 -18.17 5.50
C ASN A 27 0.53 -16.90 4.66
N TYR A 28 1.61 -16.15 4.50
CA TYR A 28 1.58 -14.81 3.89
C TYR A 28 1.09 -14.79 2.43
N ASN A 29 1.38 -15.84 1.65
CA ASN A 29 0.90 -15.91 0.27
C ASN A 29 -0.62 -16.12 0.21
N ASP A 30 -1.17 -16.94 1.10
CA ASP A 30 -2.62 -17.16 1.19
C ASP A 30 -3.33 -15.90 1.70
N SER A 31 -2.71 -15.21 2.67
CA SER A 31 -3.15 -13.88 3.12
C SER A 31 -3.21 -12.89 1.94
N ILE A 32 -2.17 -12.84 1.09
CA ILE A 32 -2.17 -11.99 -0.10
C ILE A 32 -3.34 -12.35 -1.02
N VAL A 33 -3.54 -13.63 -1.36
CA VAL A 33 -4.64 -14.05 -2.24
C VAL A 33 -5.99 -13.54 -1.73
N LEU A 34 -6.27 -13.68 -0.44
CA LEU A 34 -7.51 -13.19 0.18
C LEU A 34 -7.66 -11.67 0.11
N LEU A 35 -6.55 -10.92 0.23
CA LEU A 35 -6.57 -9.46 0.04
C LEU A 35 -6.79 -9.07 -1.43
N GLU A 36 -6.26 -9.83 -2.38
CA GLU A 36 -6.51 -9.61 -3.81
C GLU A 36 -7.99 -9.89 -4.14
N GLU A 37 -8.60 -10.93 -3.56
CA GLU A 37 -10.04 -11.19 -3.64
C GLU A 37 -10.86 -10.03 -3.05
N ALA A 38 -10.45 -9.51 -1.89
CA ALA A 38 -11.09 -8.36 -1.26
C ALA A 38 -10.99 -7.09 -2.12
N TRP A 39 -9.92 -6.93 -2.90
CA TRP A 39 -9.78 -5.81 -3.82
C TRP A 39 -10.78 -5.89 -4.97
N ASP A 40 -11.00 -7.09 -5.51
CA ASP A 40 -11.83 -7.31 -6.68
C ASP A 40 -13.31 -7.00 -6.42
N ILE A 41 -13.79 -7.20 -5.19
CA ILE A 41 -15.18 -6.91 -4.81
C ILE A 41 -15.46 -5.41 -4.54
N ILE A 42 -14.43 -4.57 -4.35
CA ILE A 42 -14.62 -3.12 -4.19
C ILE A 42 -15.13 -2.54 -5.51
N PRO A 43 -16.29 -1.85 -5.54
CA PRO A 43 -16.82 -1.26 -6.76
C PRO A 43 -15.92 -0.17 -7.34
N ASP A 44 -15.97 -0.01 -8.66
CA ASP A 44 -15.33 1.12 -9.32
C ASP A 44 -16.15 2.41 -9.20
N PRO A 45 -15.48 3.58 -9.08
CA PRO A 45 -14.03 3.75 -8.98
C PRO A 45 -13.51 3.50 -7.56
N LYS A 46 -12.60 2.52 -7.38
CA LYS A 46 -12.16 2.06 -6.04
C LYS A 46 -11.69 3.18 -5.10
N GLY A 47 -11.13 4.25 -5.65
CA GLY A 47 -10.64 5.41 -4.90
C GLY A 47 -11.67 6.17 -4.08
N ILE A 48 -12.98 6.03 -4.33
CA ILE A 48 -14.01 6.70 -3.50
C ILE A 48 -14.27 5.97 -2.17
N TYR A 49 -13.89 4.69 -2.08
CA TYR A 49 -13.94 3.85 -0.87
C TYR A 49 -12.61 3.98 -0.13
N CYS A 50 -12.40 5.15 0.47
CA CYS A 50 -11.06 5.62 0.85
C CYS A 50 -10.42 4.83 1.99
N GLU A 51 -11.20 4.22 2.87
CA GLU A 51 -10.63 3.42 3.96
C GLU A 51 -10.30 2.02 3.45
N GLU A 52 -11.27 1.36 2.81
CA GLU A 52 -11.16 0.00 2.31
C GLU A 52 -10.06 -0.13 1.26
N SER A 53 -10.12 0.66 0.19
CA SER A 53 -9.15 0.55 -0.92
C SER A 53 -7.72 0.92 -0.50
N TYR A 54 -7.55 1.97 0.31
CA TYR A 54 -6.23 2.48 0.68
C TYR A 54 -5.51 1.54 1.64
N HIS A 55 -6.21 1.09 2.70
CA HIS A 55 -5.62 0.21 3.70
C HIS A 55 -5.33 -1.16 3.12
N LEU A 56 -6.23 -1.72 2.32
CA LEU A 56 -6.03 -3.01 1.64
C LEU A 56 -4.75 -3.03 0.79
N VAL A 57 -4.56 -2.04 -0.08
CA VAL A 57 -3.35 -1.99 -0.94
C VAL A 57 -2.09 -1.86 -0.08
N LYS A 58 -2.12 -1.11 1.02
CA LYS A 58 -0.99 -1.01 1.95
C LYS A 58 -0.67 -2.34 2.63
N ASP A 59 -1.70 -3.09 3.01
CA ASP A 59 -1.54 -4.39 3.66
C ASP A 59 -0.98 -5.43 2.69
N ILE A 60 -1.43 -5.42 1.43
CA ILE A 60 -0.87 -6.28 0.37
C ILE A 60 0.61 -5.97 0.16
N ILE A 61 0.99 -4.70 -0.03
CA ILE A 61 2.39 -4.30 -0.25
C ILE A 61 3.26 -4.68 0.96
N SER A 62 2.75 -4.45 2.17
CA SER A 62 3.48 -4.80 3.40
C SER A 62 3.68 -6.30 3.53
N THR A 63 2.68 -7.10 3.19
CA THR A 63 2.77 -8.57 3.20
C THR A 63 3.68 -9.09 2.10
N CYS A 64 3.69 -8.47 0.92
CA CYS A 64 4.65 -8.78 -0.15
C CYS A 64 6.10 -8.57 0.31
N PHE A 65 6.38 -7.53 1.10
CA PHE A 65 7.70 -7.33 1.71
C PHE A 65 8.07 -8.44 2.70
N MET A 66 7.11 -9.04 3.43
CA MET A 66 7.37 -10.15 4.36
C MET A 66 7.86 -11.41 3.63
N VAL A 67 7.37 -11.67 2.42
CA VAL A 67 7.77 -12.81 1.58
C VAL A 67 8.82 -12.46 0.52
N ASN A 68 9.31 -11.22 0.51
CA ASN A 68 10.24 -10.70 -0.49
C ASN A 68 9.72 -10.82 -1.95
N ASP A 69 8.41 -10.78 -2.17
CA ASP A 69 7.81 -10.71 -3.51
C ASP A 69 7.74 -9.24 -3.98
N LEU A 70 8.91 -8.72 -4.33
CA LEU A 70 9.06 -7.33 -4.75
C LEU A 70 8.36 -7.04 -6.10
N LYS A 71 8.17 -8.07 -6.93
CA LYS A 71 7.46 -7.93 -8.20
C LYS A 71 5.98 -7.67 -7.95
N LYS A 72 5.33 -8.47 -7.11
CA LYS A 72 3.94 -8.22 -6.72
C LYS A 72 3.80 -6.92 -5.94
N ALA A 73 4.75 -6.59 -5.06
CA ALA A 73 4.77 -5.29 -4.39
C ALA A 73 4.75 -4.12 -5.38
N LYS A 74 5.45 -4.21 -6.53
CA LYS A 74 5.42 -3.20 -7.60
C LYS A 74 4.06 -3.11 -8.26
N GLU A 75 3.46 -4.24 -8.62
CA GLU A 75 2.13 -4.29 -9.23
C GLU A 75 1.05 -3.66 -8.34
N TRP A 76 1.21 -3.73 -7.02
CA TRP A 76 0.31 -3.10 -6.06
C TRP A 76 0.68 -1.65 -5.73
N ALA A 77 1.96 -1.30 -5.74
CA ALA A 77 2.41 0.09 -5.63
C ALA A 77 1.85 0.96 -6.75
N ASP A 78 1.70 0.44 -7.97
CA ASP A 78 1.07 1.19 -9.06
C ASP A 78 -0.44 1.41 -8.81
N LYS A 79 -1.11 0.46 -8.15
CA LYS A 79 -2.53 0.57 -7.78
C LYS A 79 -2.80 1.53 -6.62
N ILE A 80 -1.80 1.88 -5.80
CA ILE A 80 -2.01 2.79 -4.64
C ILE A 80 -2.59 4.14 -5.07
N PHE A 81 -2.27 4.61 -6.27
CA PHE A 81 -2.76 5.87 -6.83
C PHE A 81 -4.23 5.80 -7.26
N LEU A 82 -4.82 4.61 -7.38
CA LEU A 82 -6.23 4.39 -7.64
C LEU A 82 -7.09 4.42 -6.36
N THR A 83 -6.47 4.60 -5.20
CA THR A 83 -7.13 4.51 -3.88
C THR A 83 -7.28 5.89 -3.23
N GLY A 84 -8.17 6.00 -2.26
CA GLY A 84 -8.20 7.13 -1.32
C GLY A 84 -8.24 8.52 -1.96
N PHE A 85 -9.18 8.78 -2.88
CA PHE A 85 -9.31 10.05 -3.60
C PHE A 85 -9.65 11.23 -2.71
N ALA A 86 -10.34 10.99 -1.58
CA ALA A 86 -10.66 12.02 -0.59
C ALA A 86 -9.73 11.99 0.65
N ARG A 87 -8.68 11.15 0.65
CA ARG A 87 -7.68 11.16 1.73
C ARG A 87 -6.77 12.39 1.59
N ILE A 88 -6.27 12.86 2.72
CA ILE A 88 -5.23 13.90 2.75
C ILE A 88 -4.03 13.43 1.93
N ASP A 89 -3.61 14.27 0.98
CA ASP A 89 -2.44 14.02 0.15
C ASP A 89 -1.15 14.33 0.94
N SER A 90 -0.82 13.44 1.89
CA SER A 90 0.29 13.61 2.82
C SER A 90 1.64 13.10 2.28
N GLY A 91 1.69 12.64 1.02
CA GLY A 91 2.87 12.03 0.42
C GLY A 91 3.07 10.54 0.76
N ASP A 92 2.16 9.90 1.51
CA ASP A 92 2.31 8.50 1.92
C ASP A 92 2.26 7.54 0.71
N LYS A 93 1.45 7.84 -0.32
CA LYS A 93 1.35 7.04 -1.55
C LYS A 93 2.69 7.00 -2.29
N GLU A 94 3.29 8.17 -2.51
CA GLU A 94 4.60 8.28 -3.14
C GLU A 94 5.68 7.68 -2.26
N PHE A 95 5.59 7.83 -0.94
CA PHE A 95 6.55 7.21 -0.04
C PHE A 95 6.53 5.68 -0.16
N ILE A 96 5.35 5.07 -0.21
CA ILE A 96 5.17 3.63 -0.43
C ILE A 96 5.74 3.20 -1.79
N ALA A 97 5.38 3.90 -2.86
CA ALA A 97 5.88 3.60 -4.21
C ALA A 97 7.41 3.75 -4.32
N GLY A 98 7.97 4.77 -3.67
CA GLY A 98 9.42 4.97 -3.58
C GLY A 98 10.13 3.85 -2.82
N LYS A 99 9.55 3.36 -1.72
CA LYS A 99 10.09 2.21 -0.98
C LYS A 99 10.18 0.97 -1.88
N VAL A 100 9.11 0.66 -2.60
CA VAL A 100 9.07 -0.50 -3.50
C VAL A 100 10.12 -0.36 -4.61
N SER A 101 10.21 0.82 -5.23
CA SER A 101 11.21 1.10 -6.27
C SER A 101 12.64 0.96 -5.74
N PHE A 102 12.89 1.44 -4.51
CA PHE A 102 14.18 1.31 -3.85
C PHE A 102 14.56 -0.16 -3.59
N GLU A 103 13.64 -0.98 -3.05
CA GLU A 103 13.95 -2.40 -2.79
C GLU A 103 14.19 -3.18 -4.10
N LEU A 104 13.57 -2.75 -5.21
CA LEU A 104 13.82 -3.30 -6.55
C LEU A 104 15.15 -2.86 -7.18
N GLY A 105 15.87 -1.92 -6.55
CA GLY A 105 17.11 -1.35 -7.07
C GLY A 105 16.91 -0.24 -8.10
N ASP A 106 15.68 0.18 -8.36
CA ASP A 106 15.36 1.33 -9.21
C ASP A 106 15.49 2.64 -8.39
N LEU A 107 16.75 3.07 -8.23
CA LEU A 107 17.10 4.20 -7.39
C LEU A 107 16.66 5.54 -7.98
N GLU A 108 16.58 5.66 -9.31
CA GLU A 108 16.13 6.88 -9.98
C GLU A 108 14.64 7.12 -9.67
N THR A 109 13.78 6.14 -9.96
CA THR A 109 12.35 6.21 -9.67
C THR A 109 12.09 6.36 -8.17
N ALA A 110 12.86 5.65 -7.33
CA ALA A 110 12.75 5.79 -5.88
C ALA A 110 13.00 7.23 -5.41
N LYS A 111 14.05 7.88 -5.93
CA LYS A 111 14.41 9.25 -5.57
C LYS A 111 13.34 10.25 -5.99
N GLU A 112 12.75 10.09 -7.18
CA GLU A 112 11.64 10.93 -7.64
C GLU A 112 10.44 10.84 -6.69
N PHE A 113 10.00 9.63 -6.38
CA PHE A 113 8.89 9.42 -5.44
C PHE A 113 9.20 9.94 -4.04
N PHE A 114 10.41 9.70 -3.52
CA PHE A 114 10.83 10.23 -2.22
C PHE A 114 10.87 11.75 -2.19
N SER A 115 11.22 12.42 -3.29
CA SER A 115 11.20 13.88 -3.40
C SER A 115 9.77 14.43 -3.29
N ILE A 116 8.82 13.81 -3.99
CA ILE A 116 7.40 14.18 -3.93
C ILE A 116 6.86 13.94 -2.52
N ALA A 117 7.13 12.75 -1.96
CA ALA A 117 6.73 12.40 -0.59
C ALA A 117 7.29 13.39 0.44
N ASN A 118 8.57 13.76 0.33
CA ASN A 118 9.21 14.71 1.24
C ASN A 118 8.58 16.10 1.15
N THR A 119 8.25 16.55 -0.07
CA THR A 119 7.61 17.84 -0.32
C THR A 119 6.22 17.88 0.29
N LYS A 120 5.38 16.88 0.02
CA LYS A 120 3.99 16.80 0.54
C LYS A 120 3.94 16.58 2.05
N SER A 121 4.86 15.77 2.57
CA SER A 121 4.89 15.43 3.99
C SER A 121 5.67 16.43 4.85
N GLU A 122 6.37 17.39 4.25
CA GLU A 122 7.33 18.27 4.93
C GLU A 122 8.37 17.45 5.73
N GLY A 123 8.79 16.33 5.16
CA GLY A 123 9.75 15.39 5.77
C GLY A 123 9.15 14.39 6.78
N ARG A 124 7.86 14.48 7.13
CA ARG A 124 7.23 13.57 8.11
C ARG A 124 7.34 12.09 7.72
N CYS A 125 7.28 11.74 6.43
CA CYS A 125 7.44 10.35 5.95
C CYS A 125 8.80 9.73 6.35
N PHE A 126 9.83 10.53 6.57
CA PHE A 126 11.19 10.08 6.90
C PHE A 126 11.52 10.18 8.40
N GLY A 127 10.55 10.56 9.25
CA GLY A 127 10.77 10.74 10.69
C GLY A 127 11.04 9.44 11.46
N ASN A 128 10.68 8.28 10.90
CA ASN A 128 10.95 6.99 11.54
C ASN A 128 12.42 6.55 11.29
N PRO A 129 13.20 6.18 12.32
CA PRO A 129 14.57 5.68 12.16
C PRO A 129 14.72 4.52 11.16
N LYS A 130 13.71 3.65 11.02
CA LYS A 130 13.68 2.56 10.04
C LYS A 130 13.74 3.05 8.58
N ASN A 131 13.38 4.31 8.33
CA ASN A 131 13.35 4.92 7.00
C ASN A 131 14.67 5.60 6.63
N THR A 132 15.71 5.50 7.48
CA THR A 132 17.02 6.15 7.25
C THR A 132 17.66 5.74 5.92
N LYS A 133 17.47 4.50 5.46
CA LYS A 133 18.01 4.04 4.16
C LYS A 133 17.39 4.79 2.97
N TYR A 134 16.08 5.06 3.03
CA TYR A 134 15.38 5.82 2.00
C TYR A 134 15.76 7.31 2.02
N LEU A 135 15.96 7.87 3.22
CA LEU A 135 16.41 9.27 3.37
C LEU A 135 17.80 9.50 2.77
N LYS A 136 18.69 8.50 2.80
CA LYS A 136 20.01 8.59 2.16
C LYS A 136 19.90 8.75 0.65
N VAL A 137 19.01 7.99 0.00
CA VAL A 137 18.77 8.08 -1.46
C VAL A 137 18.17 9.42 -1.84
N LEU A 138 17.27 9.96 -1.02
CA LEU A 138 16.72 11.29 -1.26
C LEU A 138 17.82 12.38 -1.25
N LYS A 139 18.86 12.20 -0.43
CA LYS A 139 19.93 13.20 -0.22
C LYS A 139 21.17 13.01 -1.09
N SER A 140 21.35 11.83 -1.71
CA SER A 140 22.43 11.56 -2.68
C SER A 140 22.16 12.27 -4.00
#